data_AF-A0A7D9LV79-F1
#
_entry.id   AF-A0A7D9LV79-F1
#
_cell.length_a   1.000
_cell.length_b   1.000
_cell.length_c   1.000
_cell.angle_alpha   90.00
_cell.angle_beta   90.00
_cell.angle_gamma   90.00
#
_symmetry.space_group_name_H-M   'P 1'
#
loop_
_entity.id
_entity.type
_entity.pdbx_description
1 polymer ?
#
loop_
_entity_poly.entity_id
_entity_poly.type
_entity_poly.pdbx_seq_one_letter_code
_entity_poly.pdbx_strand_id
1 'polypeptide(L)'
;MPVNPAIPTHLYKIVTRCESNTTSEYEIEKCSGTIRVISFILRHTKEHCKFRSYDKLILQNVAPVRDIELLTGINFFSKLPGQLQVELKTFIPVQLWS
;
A
#
# COMPACT_ATOMS: atom_id res chain seq x y z
N MET A 1 23.02 -28.15 4.43
CA MET A 1 23.22 -26.87 5.14
C MET A 1 21.88 -26.46 5.74
N PRO A 2 21.77 -26.12 7.03
CA PRO A 2 20.50 -25.65 7.57
C PRO A 2 20.19 -24.28 6.95
N VAL A 3 18.99 -24.13 6.41
CA VAL A 3 18.51 -22.86 5.86
C VAL A 3 18.25 -21.94 7.04
N ASN A 4 19.09 -20.92 7.23
CA ASN A 4 18.79 -19.86 8.18
C ASN A 4 17.71 -18.97 7.56
N PRO A 5 16.49 -18.86 8.12
CA PRO A 5 15.44 -18.08 7.50
C PRO A 5 15.84 -16.60 7.45
N ALA A 6 15.68 -15.98 6.28
CA ALA A 6 15.87 -14.55 6.14
C ALA A 6 14.80 -13.80 6.96
N ILE A 7 15.24 -12.97 7.90
CA ILE A 7 14.35 -12.15 8.72
C ILE A 7 14.15 -10.81 8.00
N PRO A 8 12.91 -10.40 7.68
CA PRO A 8 12.67 -9.14 6.99
C PRO A 8 13.04 -7.95 7.88
N THR A 9 13.61 -6.89 7.30
CA THR A 9 13.88 -5.63 8.01
C THR A 9 12.64 -4.76 8.13
N HIS A 10 11.71 -4.88 7.17
CA HIS A 10 10.46 -4.15 7.09
C HIS A 10 9.35 -5.05 6.56
N LEU A 11 8.11 -4.70 6.91
CA LEU A 11 6.89 -5.32 6.43
C LEU A 11 6.04 -4.25 5.76
N TYR A 12 5.52 -4.53 4.57
CA TYR A 12 4.64 -3.61 3.87
C TYR A 12 3.22 -4.14 3.84
N LYS A 13 2.26 -3.23 3.67
CA LYS A 13 0.88 -3.58 3.34
C LYS A 13 0.34 -2.61 2.32
N ILE A 14 -0.32 -3.16 1.29
CA ILE A 14 -1.07 -2.40 0.30
C ILE A 14 -2.53 -2.79 0.49
N VAL A 15 -3.38 -1.80 0.76
CA VAL A 15 -4.82 -1.98 0.93
C VAL A 15 -5.50 -1.23 -0.19
N THR A 16 -6.32 -1.94 -0.96
CA THR A 16 -7.11 -1.37 -2.05
C THR A 16 -8.59 -1.45 -1.74
N ARG A 17 -9.33 -0.40 -2.08
CA ARG A 17 -10.78 -0.35 -1.94
C ARG A 17 -11.40 0.14 -3.25
N CYS A 18 -12.51 -0.45 -3.64
CA CYS A 18 -13.38 0.12 -4.65
C CYS A 18 -14.38 1.07 -4.02
N GLU A 19 -14.43 2.31 -4.49
CA GLU A 19 -15.36 3.33 -4.05
C GLU A 19 -16.53 3.44 -5.03
N SER A 20 -17.49 2.51 -4.91
CA SER A 20 -18.57 2.30 -5.90
C SER A 20 -19.54 3.47 -6.07
N ASN A 21 -19.55 4.44 -5.15
CA ASN A 21 -20.37 5.65 -5.20
C ASN A 21 -19.71 6.80 -5.98
N THR A 22 -18.59 6.55 -6.67
CA THR A 22 -17.89 7.55 -7.50
C THR A 22 -17.92 7.14 -8.96
N THR A 23 -17.85 8.13 -9.86
CA THR A 23 -17.69 7.89 -11.30
C THR A 23 -16.20 7.66 -11.59
N SER A 24 -15.87 6.51 -12.18
CA SER A 24 -14.52 6.21 -12.64
C SER A 24 -14.38 6.52 -14.13
N GLU A 25 -13.24 7.05 -14.53
CA GLU A 25 -12.84 7.17 -15.93
C GLU A 25 -12.42 5.81 -16.53
N TYR A 26 -12.02 4.86 -15.68
CA TYR A 26 -11.52 3.56 -16.08
C TYR A 26 -12.49 2.44 -15.71
N GLU A 27 -12.75 1.53 -16.65
CA GLU A 27 -13.46 0.28 -16.40
C GLU A 27 -12.52 -0.73 -15.75
N ILE A 28 -12.83 -1.11 -14.51
CA ILE A 28 -12.06 -2.09 -13.74
C ILE A 28 -12.94 -3.27 -13.42
N GLU A 29 -12.45 -4.49 -13.69
CA GLU A 29 -13.19 -5.70 -13.37
C GLU A 29 -13.56 -5.73 -11.87
N LYS A 30 -14.86 -5.86 -11.58
CA LYS A 30 -15.42 -5.88 -10.21
C LYS A 30 -15.28 -4.57 -9.42
N CYS A 31 -14.99 -3.45 -10.09
CA CYS A 31 -15.06 -2.13 -9.46
C CYS A 31 -15.77 -1.13 -10.38
N SER A 32 -16.99 -0.74 -10.02
CA SER A 32 -17.83 0.19 -10.78
C SER A 32 -17.52 1.67 -10.52
N GLY A 33 -16.57 1.96 -9.63
CA GLY A 33 -16.20 3.32 -9.25
C GLY A 33 -14.69 3.47 -9.14
N THR A 34 -14.23 4.48 -8.41
CA THR A 34 -12.81 4.79 -8.30
C THR A 34 -12.11 3.77 -7.40
N ILE A 35 -11.01 3.20 -7.87
CA ILE A 35 -10.13 2.40 -7.02
C ILE A 35 -9.25 3.32 -6.18
N ARG A 36 -9.18 3.06 -4.88
CA ARG A 36 -8.35 3.80 -3.93
C ARG A 36 -7.31 2.87 -3.32
N VAL A 37 -6.18 3.44 -2.91
CA VAL A 37 -5.09 2.69 -2.28
C VAL A 37 -4.58 3.40 -1.04
N ILE A 38 -4.28 2.62 0.00
CA ILE A 38 -3.47 3.02 1.14
C ILE A 38 -2.32 2.04 1.25
N SER A 39 -1.10 2.54 1.38
CA SER A 39 0.08 1.71 1.58
C SER A 39 1.03 2.30 2.62
N PHE A 40 1.73 1.40 3.30
CA PHE A 40 2.68 1.75 4.35
C PHE A 40 3.75 0.66 4.52
N ILE A 41 4.90 1.06 5.06
CA ILE A 41 6.06 0.19 5.33
C ILE A 41 6.44 0.32 6.81
N LEU A 42 6.22 -0.74 7.59
CA LEU A 42 6.59 -0.78 9.00
C LEU A 42 7.96 -1.43 9.18
N ARG A 43 8.79 -0.82 10.01
CA ARG A 43 10.04 -1.45 10.47
C ARG A 43 9.74 -2.68 11.31
N HIS A 44 10.39 -3.80 10.99
CA HIS A 44 10.36 -5.00 11.80
C HIS A 44 11.36 -4.84 12.96
N THR A 45 10.85 -4.54 14.14
CA THR A 45 11.66 -4.32 15.35
C THR A 45 11.09 -5.13 16.52
N LYS A 46 11.97 -5.53 17.43
CA LYS A 46 11.59 -6.17 18.71
C LYS A 46 11.12 -5.15 19.75
N GLU A 47 11.36 -3.87 19.51
CA GLU A 47 10.85 -2.82 20.38
C GLU A 47 9.33 -2.74 20.26
N HIS A 48 8.64 -2.82 21.40
CA HIS A 48 7.21 -2.55 21.43
C HIS A 48 6.98 -1.12 20.92
N CYS A 49 6.20 -1.00 19.84
CA CYS A 49 5.76 0.28 19.32
C CYS A 49 5.18 1.11 20.47
N LYS A 50 5.85 2.19 20.88
CA LYS A 50 5.38 3.12 21.93
C LYS A 50 4.14 3.94 21.48
N PHE A 51 3.57 3.61 20.34
CA PHE A 51 2.42 4.29 19.77
C PHE A 51 1.16 3.89 20.53
N ARG A 52 0.47 4.89 21.08
CA ARG A 52 -0.84 4.71 21.72
C ARG A 52 -1.97 4.51 20.71
N SER A 53 -1.74 4.78 19.42
CA SER A 53 -2.74 4.71 18.34
C SER A 53 -2.12 4.07 17.10
N TYR A 54 -2.75 3.00 16.61
CA TYR A 54 -2.35 2.31 15.38
C TYR A 54 -2.49 3.20 14.15
N ASP A 55 -3.51 4.07 14.11
CA ASP A 55 -3.71 5.00 13.00
C ASP A 55 -2.53 5.95 12.84
N LYS A 56 -2.03 6.49 13.97
CA LYS A 56 -0.83 7.34 13.97
C LYS A 56 0.41 6.57 13.52
N LEU A 57 0.57 5.33 13.98
CA LEU A 57 1.67 4.47 13.53
C LEU A 57 1.62 4.29 12.01
N ILE A 58 0.45 3.94 11.45
CA ILE A 58 0.30 3.75 10.01
C ILE A 58 0.57 5.06 9.26
N LEU A 59 -0.05 6.17 9.67
CA LEU A 59 0.09 7.47 9.01
C LEU A 59 1.52 8.01 9.03
N GLN A 60 2.32 7.69 10.05
CA GLN A 60 3.74 8.07 10.10
C GLN A 60 4.65 7.18 9.23
N ASN A 61 4.14 6.04 8.77
CA ASN A 61 4.89 5.06 7.99
C ASN A 61 4.26 4.83 6.61
N VAL A 62 3.40 5.75 6.15
CA VAL A 62 2.85 5.71 4.79
C VAL A 62 3.96 5.79 3.77
N ALA A 63 3.81 5.02 2.71
CA ALA A 63 4.73 5.02 1.58
C ALA A 63 3.93 4.76 0.31
N PRO A 64 4.26 5.41 -0.81
CA PRO A 64 3.72 5.06 -2.12
C PRO A 64 3.92 3.57 -2.41
N VAL A 65 3.01 2.97 -3.18
CA VAL A 65 3.21 1.60 -3.67
C VAL A 65 4.50 1.50 -4.49
N ARG A 66 4.91 2.58 -5.17
CA ARG A 66 6.18 2.64 -5.89
C ARG A 66 7.40 2.33 -5.02
N ASP A 67 7.43 2.80 -3.77
CA ASP A 67 8.54 2.54 -2.85
C ASP A 67 8.59 1.06 -2.45
N ILE A 68 7.41 0.44 -2.30
CA ILE A 68 7.28 -1.00 -2.05
C ILE A 68 7.77 -1.80 -3.26
N GLU A 69 7.44 -1.39 -4.49
CA GLU A 69 7.97 -2.03 -5.70
C GLU A 69 9.50 -2.00 -5.73
N LEU A 70 10.11 -0.86 -5.38
CA LEU A 70 11.57 -0.71 -5.32
C LEU A 70 12.21 -1.62 -4.27
N LEU A 71 11.58 -1.81 -3.11
CA LEU A 71 12.11 -2.67 -2.04
C LEU A 71 11.94 -4.16 -2.30
N THR A 72 10.93 -4.54 -3.09
CA THR A 72 10.53 -5.95 -3.25
C THR A 72 10.81 -6.53 -4.62
N GLY A 73 10.98 -5.69 -5.65
CA GLY A 73 11.05 -6.10 -7.05
C GLY A 73 9.71 -6.57 -7.63
N ILE A 74 8.61 -6.43 -6.90
CA ILE A 74 7.26 -6.81 -7.36
C ILE A 74 6.65 -5.64 -8.14
N ASN A 75 5.95 -5.94 -9.24
CA ASN A 75 5.18 -4.96 -10.01
C ASN A 75 3.68 -5.10 -9.70
N PHE A 76 3.09 -4.10 -9.04
CA PHE A 76 1.66 -4.09 -8.69
C PHE A 76 0.83 -3.42 -9.80
N PHE A 77 -0.49 -3.68 -9.79
CA PHE A 77 -1.45 -3.05 -10.70
C PHE A 77 -1.17 -3.23 -12.21
N SER A 78 -0.36 -4.21 -12.59
CA SER A 78 0.14 -4.38 -13.97
C SER A 78 -0.95 -4.60 -15.03
N LYS A 79 -2.17 -4.92 -14.61
CA LYS A 79 -3.34 -5.12 -15.48
C LYS A 79 -4.22 -3.87 -15.61
N LEU A 80 -3.94 -2.78 -14.89
CA LEU A 80 -4.70 -1.54 -14.96
C LEU A 80 -4.18 -0.63 -16.09
N PRO A 81 -4.97 0.34 -16.58
CA PRO A 81 -4.50 1.37 -17.51
C PRO A 81 -3.26 2.09 -16.99
N GLY A 82 -2.30 2.41 -17.87
CA GLY A 82 -0.99 2.92 -17.48
C GLY A 82 -1.04 4.22 -16.65
N GLN A 83 -1.95 5.14 -17.00
CA GLN A 83 -2.14 6.38 -16.24
C GLN A 83 -2.68 6.11 -14.82
N LEU A 84 -3.67 5.21 -14.70
CA LEU A 84 -4.18 4.77 -13.40
C LEU A 84 -3.11 4.04 -12.57
N GLN A 85 -2.23 3.26 -13.21
CA GLN A 85 -1.10 2.65 -12.51
C GLN A 85 -0.20 3.73 -11.89
N VAL A 86 0.16 4.77 -12.64
CA VAL A 86 1.02 5.85 -12.13
C VAL A 86 0.34 6.56 -10.96
N GLU A 87 -0.95 6.89 -11.09
CA GLU A 87 -1.73 7.54 -10.04
C GLU A 87 -1.72 6.71 -8.75
N LEU A 88 -2.11 5.44 -8.83
CA LEU A 88 -2.16 4.56 -7.66
C LEU A 88 -0.78 4.28 -7.06
N LYS A 89 0.26 4.18 -7.90
CA LYS A 89 1.61 3.87 -7.41
C LYS A 89 2.29 5.03 -6.71
N THR A 90 1.95 6.26 -7.09
CA THR A 90 2.58 7.48 -6.57
C THR A 90 1.75 8.18 -5.49
N PHE A 91 0.49 7.76 -5.28
CA PHE A 91 -0.37 8.31 -4.24
C PHE A 91 0.22 8.15 -2.83
N ILE A 92 0.23 9.24 -2.06
CA ILE A 92 0.64 9.26 -0.64
C ILE A 92 -0.61 9.51 0.22
N PRO A 93 -1.04 8.52 1.02
CA PRO A 93 -2.18 8.70 1.93
C PRO A 93 -1.86 9.72 3.03
N VAL A 94 -2.71 10.73 3.18
CA VAL A 94 -2.64 11.70 4.30
C VAL A 94 -3.60 11.38 5.44
N GLN A 95 -4.55 10.48 5.21
CA GLN A 95 -5.54 10.03 6.18
C GLN A 95 -5.93 8.56 5.91
N LEU A 96 -6.42 7.88 6.94
CA LEU A 96 -7.02 6.55 6.80
C LEU A 96 -8.50 6.67 6.42
N TRP A 97 -9.05 5.61 5.84
CA TRP A 97 -10.49 5.56 5.57
C TRP A 97 -11.26 5.43 6.90
N SER A 98 -12.31 6.24 7.03
CA SER A 98 -13.30 6.19 8.11
C SER A 98 -14.34 5.10 7.88
#